data_AF-A0A1S2Q593-F1
#
_entry.id   AF-A0A1S2Q593-F1
#
_cell.length_a   1.000
_cell.length_b   1.000
_cell.length_c   1.000
_cell.angle_alpha   90.00
_cell.angle_beta   90.00
_cell.angle_gamma   90.00
#
_symmetry.space_group_name_H-M   'P 1'
#
loop_
_entity.id
_entity.type
_entity.pdbx_description
1 polymer ?
#
loop_
_entity_poly.entity_id
_entity_poly.type
_entity_poly.pdbx_seq_one_letter_code
_entity_poly.pdbx_strand_id
1 'polypeptide(L)'
;MRKLIHRILDRLSLMLAPGTGRRRAGGPPLTPDPTPWPDVRRTPAPLPTHRSPYCLHEPIDGSTTLLVRPYLAALERESTRQARRRLALVLAADFGIDLDQHLIGMQGAAA
;
A
#
# COMPACT_ATOMS: atom_id res chain seq x y z
N MET A 1 -36.81 -1.13 -11.64
CA MET A 1 -35.46 -1.62 -12.00
C MET A 1 -34.43 -0.48 -12.10
N ARG A 2 -34.54 0.47 -13.04
CA ARG A 2 -33.58 1.58 -13.23
C ARG A 2 -33.24 2.37 -11.96
N LYS A 3 -34.24 2.70 -11.12
CA LYS A 3 -34.06 3.43 -9.85
C LYS A 3 -33.25 2.66 -8.80
N LEU A 4 -33.32 1.32 -8.81
CA LEU A 4 -32.59 0.47 -7.87
C LEU A 4 -31.09 0.44 -8.23
N ILE A 5 -30.79 0.33 -9.52
CA ILE A 5 -29.42 0.30 -10.05
C ILE A 5 -28.69 1.60 -9.70
N HIS A 6 -29.32 2.76 -9.90
CA HIS A 6 -28.72 4.06 -9.57
C HIS A 6 -28.47 4.20 -8.07
N ARG A 7 -29.41 3.73 -7.24
CA ARG A 7 -29.28 3.78 -5.78
C ARG A 7 -28.17 2.88 -5.23
N ILE A 8 -27.89 1.76 -5.90
CA ILE A 8 -26.78 0.87 -5.55
C ILE A 8 -25.45 1.49 -5.99
N LEU A 9 -25.39 2.06 -7.21
CA LEU A 9 -24.22 2.77 -7.72
C LEU A 9 -23.82 3.96 -6.84
N ASP A 10 -24.80 4.76 -6.38
CA ASP A 10 -24.53 5.88 -5.47
C ASP A 10 -23.93 5.42 -4.14
N ARG A 11 -24.45 4.32 -3.57
CA ARG A 11 -23.91 3.75 -2.32
C ARG A 11 -22.50 3.20 -2.49
N LEU A 12 -22.22 2.51 -3.59
CA LEU A 12 -20.88 1.99 -3.88
C LEU A 12 -19.89 3.14 -4.14
N SER A 13 -20.32 4.20 -4.83
CA SER A 13 -19.52 5.40 -5.06
C SER A 13 -19.14 6.06 -3.73
N LEU A 14 -20.07 6.18 -2.77
CA LEU A 14 -19.78 6.73 -1.44
C LEU A 14 -18.76 5.90 -0.63
N MET A 15 -18.72 4.56 -0.79
CA MET A 15 -17.77 3.71 -0.06
C MET A 15 -16.41 3.58 -0.73
N LEU A 16 -16.38 3.60 -2.07
CA LEU A 16 -15.17 3.31 -2.86
C LEU A 16 -14.52 4.57 -3.42
N ALA A 17 -15.23 5.70 -3.45
CA ALA A 17 -14.62 6.96 -3.86
C ALA A 17 -13.51 7.31 -2.86
N PRO A 18 -12.27 7.53 -3.34
CA PRO A 18 -11.22 8.05 -2.49
C PRO A 18 -11.74 9.34 -1.85
N GLY A 19 -11.69 9.43 -0.51
CA GLY A 19 -12.18 10.59 0.21
C GLY A 19 -11.60 11.85 -0.44
N THR A 20 -12.45 12.59 -1.17
CA THR A 20 -11.98 13.71 -1.97
C THR A 20 -11.33 14.67 -0.99
N GLY A 21 -10.00 14.76 -1.07
CA GLY A 21 -9.14 15.41 -0.09
C GLY A 21 -9.31 16.93 -0.10
N ARG A 22 -10.53 17.46 -0.24
CA ARG A 22 -10.85 18.89 -0.14
C ARG A 22 -10.43 19.46 1.20
N ARG A 23 -10.31 18.64 2.25
CA ARG A 23 -9.69 19.03 3.53
C ARG A 23 -8.19 19.36 3.42
N ARG A 24 -7.50 18.95 2.35
CA ARG A 24 -6.09 19.29 2.05
C ARG A 24 -5.94 20.36 0.96
N ALA A 25 -7.03 20.76 0.29
CA ALA A 25 -6.97 21.69 -0.85
C ALA A 25 -6.92 23.17 -0.44
N GLY A 26 -7.03 23.48 0.86
CA GLY A 26 -7.04 24.87 1.36
C GLY A 26 -5.69 25.39 1.86
N GLY A 27 -4.64 24.57 1.86
CA GLY A 27 -3.30 25.05 2.18
C GLY A 27 -2.71 25.76 0.96
N PRO A 28 -2.21 27.01 1.08
CA PRO A 28 -1.48 27.62 -0.01
C PRO A 28 -0.36 26.67 -0.46
N PRO A 29 -0.14 26.50 -1.78
CA PRO A 29 1.04 25.80 -2.24
C PRO A 29 2.25 26.55 -1.67
N LEU A 30 2.99 25.90 -0.79
CA LEU A 30 4.36 26.28 -0.51
C LEU A 30 5.09 25.99 -1.81
N THR A 31 5.16 26.96 -2.73
CA THR A 31 6.17 26.95 -3.79
C THR A 31 7.51 26.83 -3.07
N PRO A 32 8.25 25.73 -3.22
CA PRO A 32 9.64 25.74 -2.79
C PRO A 32 10.34 26.72 -3.74
N ASP A 33 10.65 27.89 -3.22
CA ASP A 33 11.53 28.83 -3.90
C ASP A 33 12.82 28.06 -4.21
N PRO A 34 13.27 27.93 -5.47
CA PRO A 34 14.54 27.32 -5.81
C PRO A 34 15.66 28.29 -5.48
N THR A 35 15.71 28.76 -4.23
CA THR A 35 16.92 29.31 -3.69
C THR A 35 17.94 28.18 -3.68
N PRO A 36 19.14 28.36 -4.27
CA PRO A 36 20.23 27.43 -4.05
C PRO A 36 20.40 27.38 -2.53
N TRP A 37 20.06 26.25 -1.92
CA TRP A 37 20.40 26.03 -0.53
C TRP A 37 21.92 26.22 -0.48
N PRO A 38 22.44 27.19 0.28
CA PRO A 38 23.88 27.23 0.46
C PRO A 38 24.26 25.85 0.99
N ASP A 39 25.27 25.24 0.37
CA ASP A 39 25.92 24.01 0.84
C ASP A 39 26.63 24.33 2.16
N VAL A 40 25.83 24.72 3.15
CA VAL A 40 26.21 24.77 4.53
C VAL A 40 26.17 23.32 4.90
N ARG A 41 27.34 22.69 4.94
CA ARG A 41 27.59 21.60 5.86
C ARG A 41 27.09 22.06 7.22
N ARG A 42 25.80 21.82 7.50
CA ARG A 42 25.17 22.14 8.76
C ARG A 42 25.84 21.22 9.74
N THR A 43 26.83 21.74 10.47
CA THR A 43 27.18 21.16 11.75
C THR A 43 25.87 21.08 12.53
N PRO A 44 25.39 19.87 12.89
CA PRO A 44 24.15 19.76 13.62
C PRO A 44 24.32 20.55 14.92
N ALA A 45 23.49 21.58 15.12
CA ALA A 45 23.44 22.28 16.39
C ALA A 45 23.14 21.23 17.48
N PRO A 46 23.79 21.33 18.66
CA PRO A 46 23.57 20.36 19.72
C PRO A 46 22.10 20.34 20.10
N LEU A 47 21.49 19.15 20.04
CA LEU A 47 20.11 18.95 20.44
C LEU A 47 19.98 19.18 21.95
N PRO A 48 18.84 19.74 22.43
CA PRO A 48 18.61 19.88 23.85
C PRO A 48 18.66 18.51 24.54
N THR A 49 19.23 18.49 25.75
CA THR A 49 19.37 17.26 26.56
C THR A 49 18.01 16.60 26.73
N HIS A 50 17.93 15.31 26.39
CA HIS A 50 16.68 14.57 26.44
C HIS A 50 16.14 14.53 27.88
N ARG A 51 14.90 14.98 28.11
CA ARG A 51 14.30 15.06 29.46
C ARG A 51 13.28 13.97 29.77
N SER A 52 12.90 13.15 28.78
CA SER A 52 11.99 12.03 29.03
C SER A 52 12.69 10.91 29.81
N PRO A 53 12.06 10.35 30.84
CA PRO A 53 12.57 9.17 31.55
C PRO A 53 12.74 7.95 30.64
N TYR A 54 12.10 7.92 29.47
CA TYR A 54 12.16 6.81 28.51
C TYR A 54 13.34 6.85 27.54
N CYS A 55 14.14 7.93 27.54
CA CYS A 55 15.26 8.07 26.61
C CYS A 55 16.62 8.07 27.32
N LEU A 56 16.65 7.48 28.52
CA LEU A 56 17.87 7.16 29.25
C LEU A 56 18.46 5.81 28.81
N HIS A 57 17.74 5.05 28.00
CA HIS A 57 18.22 3.80 27.45
C HIS A 57 19.20 4.05 26.31
N GLU A 58 20.15 3.11 26.16
CA GLU A 58 21.11 3.12 25.06
C GLU A 58 20.35 3.18 23.72
N PRO A 59 20.81 4.01 22.76
CA PRO A 59 20.20 4.07 21.44
C PRO A 59 20.16 2.68 20.83
N ILE A 60 19.00 2.26 20.33
CA ILE A 60 18.87 0.98 19.62
C ILE A 60 19.74 1.06 18.36
N ASP A 61 20.72 0.17 18.26
CA ASP A 61 21.50 0.00 17.05
C ASP A 61 20.63 -0.65 15.96
N GLY A 62 20.28 0.16 14.97
CA GLY A 62 19.52 -0.28 13.81
C GLY A 62 20.31 -1.20 12.87
N SER A 63 21.64 -1.29 13.03
CA SER A 63 22.50 -2.20 12.27
C SER A 63 22.49 -3.62 12.84
N THR A 64 22.30 -3.77 14.16
CA THR A 64 22.17 -5.08 14.83
C THR A 64 20.74 -5.61 14.81
N THR A 65 19.76 -4.77 14.47
CA THR A 65 18.34 -5.12 14.50
C THR A 65 17.79 -5.23 13.08
N LEU A 66 17.37 -6.43 12.67
CA LEU A 66 16.70 -6.61 11.38
C LEU A 66 15.39 -5.82 11.36
N LEU A 67 15.27 -4.87 10.43
CA LEU A 67 14.03 -4.15 10.16
C LEU A 67 13.02 -5.09 9.46
N VAL A 68 12.40 -5.97 10.24
CA VAL A 68 11.29 -6.78 9.75
C VAL A 68 10.10 -5.86 9.52
N ARG A 69 9.53 -5.90 8.31
CA ARG A 69 8.28 -5.22 7.96
C ARG A 69 7.17 -6.25 7.75
N PRO A 70 6.51 -6.77 8.81
CA PRO A 70 5.53 -7.86 8.69
C PRO A 70 4.42 -7.58 7.69
N TYR A 71 4.02 -6.31 7.59
CA TYR A 71 2.94 -5.87 6.69
C TYR A 71 3.35 -5.88 5.21
N LEU A 72 4.64 -5.76 4.89
CA LEU A 72 5.09 -5.88 3.49
C LEU A 72 4.92 -7.30 2.97
N ALA A 73 5.28 -8.31 3.77
CA ALA A 73 5.11 -9.70 3.39
C ALA A 73 3.64 -10.05 3.14
N ALA A 74 2.73 -9.49 3.94
CA ALA A 74 1.29 -9.64 3.71
C ALA A 74 0.83 -8.93 2.42
N LEU A 75 1.32 -7.72 2.17
CA LEU A 75 1.01 -6.94 0.98
C LEU A 75 1.50 -7.63 -0.31
N GLU A 76 2.71 -8.17 -0.32
CA GLU A 76 3.29 -8.91 -1.45
C GLU A 76 2.52 -10.19 -1.77
N ARG A 77 2.07 -10.92 -0.75
CA ARG A 77 1.20 -12.09 -0.94
C ARG A 77 -0.11 -11.70 -1.60
N GLU A 78 -0.72 -10.60 -1.16
CA GLU A 78 -1.99 -10.15 -1.72
C GLU A 78 -1.83 -9.62 -3.15
N SER A 79 -0.77 -8.88 -3.45
CA SER A 79 -0.49 -8.42 -4.81
C SER A 79 -0.28 -9.59 -5.77
N THR A 80 0.40 -10.66 -5.32
CA THR A 80 0.60 -11.88 -6.09
C THR A 80 -0.72 -12.60 -6.37
N ARG A 81 -1.61 -12.71 -5.37
CA ARG A 81 -2.96 -13.28 -5.57
C ARG A 81 -3.79 -12.45 -6.54
N GLN A 82 -3.75 -11.13 -6.42
CA GLN A 82 -4.46 -10.24 -7.31
C GLN A 82 -3.96 -10.34 -8.75
N ALA A 83 -2.65 -10.40 -8.96
CA ALA A 83 -2.05 -10.60 -10.27
C ALA A 83 -2.50 -11.94 -10.89
N ARG A 84 -2.51 -13.02 -10.10
CA ARG A 84 -2.99 -14.34 -10.56
C ARG A 84 -4.47 -14.32 -10.96
N ARG A 85 -5.34 -13.68 -10.16
CA ARG A 85 -6.77 -13.55 -10.50
C ARG A 85 -6.99 -12.76 -11.78
N ARG A 86 -6.26 -11.66 -11.97
CA ARG A 86 -6.34 -10.86 -13.22
C ARG A 86 -5.92 -11.69 -14.42
N LEU A 87 -4.83 -12.45 -14.30
CA LEU A 87 -4.37 -13.34 -15.34
C LEU A 87 -5.40 -14.45 -15.65
N ALA A 88 -5.97 -15.07 -14.62
CA ALA A 88 -7.03 -16.07 -14.79
C ALA A 88 -8.24 -15.51 -15.54
N LEU A 89 -8.67 -14.29 -15.21
CA LEU A 89 -9.77 -13.62 -15.93
C LEU A 89 -9.47 -13.38 -17.41
N VAL A 90 -8.27 -12.90 -17.73
CA VAL A 90 -7.84 -12.67 -19.12
C VAL A 90 -7.78 -13.99 -19.88
N LEU A 91 -7.18 -15.02 -19.29
CA LEU A 91 -7.10 -16.34 -19.91
C LEU A 91 -8.47 -16.97 -20.14
N ALA A 92 -9.40 -16.85 -19.19
CA ALA A 92 -10.74 -17.39 -19.34
C ALA A 92 -11.53 -16.62 -20.41
N ALA A 93 -11.44 -15.30 -20.44
CA ALA A 93 -12.22 -14.46 -21.36
C ALA A 93 -11.72 -14.53 -22.81
N ASP A 94 -10.40 -14.45 -23.01
CA ASP A 94 -9.82 -14.32 -24.35
C ASP A 94 -9.44 -15.66 -24.97
N PHE A 95 -9.09 -16.65 -24.12
CA PHE A 95 -8.56 -17.94 -24.56
C PHE A 95 -9.43 -19.13 -24.12
N GLY A 96 -10.47 -18.92 -23.31
CA GLY A 96 -11.30 -20.00 -22.77
C GLY A 96 -10.58 -20.89 -21.76
N ILE A 97 -9.44 -20.46 -21.22
CA ILE A 97 -8.63 -21.24 -20.27
C ILE A 97 -8.96 -20.79 -18.84
N ASP A 98 -9.67 -21.63 -18.09
CA ASP A 98 -10.00 -21.36 -16.68
C ASP A 98 -8.93 -21.97 -15.74
N LEU A 99 -8.17 -21.09 -15.07
CA LEU A 99 -7.16 -21.49 -14.10
C LEU A 99 -7.72 -21.83 -12.71
N ASP A 100 -8.98 -21.47 -12.44
CA ASP A 100 -9.62 -21.66 -11.14
C ASP A 100 -10.41 -22.98 -11.07
N GLN A 101 -10.69 -23.64 -12.21
CA GLN A 101 -11.53 -24.84 -12.30
C GLN A 101 -10.85 -26.21 -12.09
N HIS A 102 -9.53 -26.33 -11.89
CA HIS A 102 -8.89 -27.66 -11.80
C HIS A 102 -7.87 -27.85 -10.67
N LEU A 103 -8.40 -28.22 -9.49
CA LEU A 103 -7.92 -29.38 -8.71
C LEU A 103 -9.01 -30.47 -8.65
N ILE A 104 -9.82 -30.61 -9.70
CA ILE A 104 -10.78 -31.70 -9.87
C ILE A 104 -10.31 -32.45 -11.12
N GLY A 105 -9.47 -33.48 -10.96
CA GLY A 105 -8.98 -34.29 -12.09
C GLY A 105 -7.67 -35.06 -11.86
N MET A 106 -6.85 -34.72 -10.88
CA MET A 106 -5.60 -35.46 -10.57
C MET A 106 -5.79 -36.59 -9.55
N GLN A 107 -6.87 -37.37 -9.66
CA GLN A 107 -7.04 -38.59 -8.87
C GLN A 107 -7.62 -39.69 -9.76
N GLY A 108 -6.77 -40.23 -10.64
CA GLY A 108 -7.19 -41.27 -11.59
C GLY A 108 -6.22 -41.53 -12.73
N ALA A 109 -4.91 -41.58 -12.47
CA ALA A 109 -3.93 -42.07 -13.44
C ALA A 109 -2.73 -42.70 -12.71
N ALA A 110 -3.03 -43.67 -11.86
CA ALA A 110 -2.09 -44.71 -11.45
C ALA A 110 -2.88 -46.01 -11.52
N ALA A 111 -2.92 -46.58 -12.72
CA ALA A 111 -3.27 -47.98 -12.97
C ALA A 111 -1.99 -48.66 -13.48
#